data_AF-A0A067BSH4-F1
#
_entry.id   AF-A0A067BSH4-F1
#
_cell.length_a   1.000
_cell.length_b   1.000
_cell.length_c   1.000
_cell.angle_alpha   90.00
_cell.angle_beta   90.00
_cell.angle_gamma   90.00
#
_symmetry.space_group_name_H-M   'P 1'
#
loop_
_entity.id
_entity.type
_entity.pdbx_description
1 polymer ?
#
loop_
_entity_poly.entity_id
_entity_poly.type
_entity_poly.pdbx_seq_one_letter_code
_entity_poly.pdbx_strand_id
1 'polypeptide(L)'
;MAETVLQRLNATNSKAVFIYVTAGDANETNGWWEARETGTLAASKAWVEALGLFNSRIRTETIFLSQHSVHKATIGNAVHYFLRLTEAAVEAFMAHKKIPAVPPVDRPSERYRSLDDIKDVVHAIMHRESNRMPTVTVATHEFQGFAADDIGVDHVLHERTGEMVDEIVATSRDFSQCVSRTFYYGYQRWLHPRNMSPVAMRLQRHAASSDMFDEHKIFYPVWLDHAQHLGREYVSRTISVDGKCSVNF
;
A
#
# COMPACT_ATOMS: atom_id res chain seq x y z
N MET A 1 7.36 0.32 -6.73
CA MET A 1 6.45 -0.83 -6.81
C MET A 1 5.65 -0.92 -8.12
N ALA A 2 5.61 0.13 -8.96
CA ALA A 2 4.73 0.26 -10.10
C ALA A 2 5.00 -0.73 -11.25
N GLU A 3 6.27 -1.08 -11.51
CA GLU A 3 6.66 -2.13 -12.47
C GLU A 3 6.07 -3.50 -12.09
N THR A 4 6.23 -3.89 -10.82
CA THR A 4 5.69 -5.15 -10.32
C THR A 4 4.17 -5.16 -10.38
N VAL A 5 3.53 -4.05 -10.01
CA VAL A 5 2.07 -3.89 -10.14
C VAL A 5 1.62 -4.06 -11.59
N LEU A 6 2.29 -3.40 -12.55
CA LEU A 6 1.97 -3.52 -13.97
C LEU A 6 2.04 -4.97 -14.42
N GLN A 7 3.09 -5.70 -14.06
CA GLN A 7 3.24 -7.11 -14.40
C GLN A 7 2.10 -7.97 -13.85
N ARG A 8 1.63 -7.70 -12.62
CA ARG A 8 0.51 -8.44 -12.02
C ARG A 8 -0.83 -8.09 -12.66
N LEU A 9 -1.10 -6.81 -12.90
CA LEU A 9 -2.34 -6.37 -13.53
C LEU A 9 -2.42 -6.85 -15.00
N ASN A 10 -1.28 -7.00 -15.68
CA ASN A 10 -1.21 -7.49 -17.06
C ASN A 10 -1.17 -9.04 -17.16
N ALA A 11 -1.69 -9.77 -16.17
CA ALA A 11 -1.73 -11.23 -16.18
C ALA A 11 -3.06 -11.77 -15.62
N THR A 12 -3.66 -12.74 -16.32
CA THR A 12 -4.98 -13.29 -15.98
C THR A 12 -4.98 -14.25 -14.80
N ASN A 13 -3.81 -14.74 -14.40
CA ASN A 13 -3.61 -15.71 -13.32
C ASN A 13 -2.93 -15.09 -12.07
N SER A 14 -2.94 -13.77 -11.96
CA SER A 14 -2.33 -13.06 -10.85
C SER A 14 -3.19 -11.87 -10.41
N LYS A 15 -2.84 -11.30 -9.26
CA LYS A 15 -3.50 -10.11 -8.71
C LYS A 15 -2.47 -9.20 -8.05
N ALA A 16 -2.81 -7.92 -7.96
CA ALA A 16 -2.09 -6.95 -7.14
C ALA A 16 -2.93 -6.61 -5.91
N VAL A 17 -2.33 -6.69 -4.73
CA VAL A 17 -2.99 -6.36 -3.46
C VAL A 17 -2.28 -5.16 -2.83
N PHE A 18 -3.06 -4.14 -2.49
CA PHE A 18 -2.59 -2.93 -1.85
C PHE A 18 -3.18 -2.85 -0.45
N ILE A 19 -2.33 -2.60 0.55
CA ILE A 19 -2.74 -2.50 1.96
C ILE A 19 -2.32 -1.12 2.45
N TYR A 20 -3.31 -0.29 2.80
CA TYR A 20 -3.12 1.07 3.30
C TYR A 20 -3.33 1.05 4.81
N VAL A 21 -2.22 1.17 5.55
CA VAL A 21 -2.20 1.10 7.01
C VAL A 21 -2.79 2.37 7.64
N THR A 22 -2.61 3.52 6.98
CA THR A 22 -3.16 4.80 7.40
C THR A 22 -4.24 5.28 6.43
N ALA A 23 -5.06 6.23 6.87
CA ALA A 23 -5.96 7.02 6.05
C ALA A 23 -5.19 8.03 5.17
N GLY A 24 -3.92 8.30 5.49
CA GLY A 24 -3.15 9.35 4.83
C GLY A 24 -3.75 10.73 5.04
N ASP A 25 -4.36 10.95 6.20
CA ASP A 25 -5.19 12.11 6.52
C ASP A 25 -4.38 13.40 6.64
N ALA A 26 -3.06 13.36 6.77
CA ALA A 26 -2.21 14.54 6.98
C ALA A 26 -2.68 15.42 8.15
N ASN A 27 -3.37 14.82 9.13
CA ASN A 27 -4.04 15.50 10.24
C ASN A 27 -5.13 16.52 9.80
N GLU A 28 -5.64 16.38 8.58
CA GLU A 28 -6.73 17.17 8.01
C GLU A 28 -8.09 16.51 8.28
N THR A 29 -9.14 17.32 8.39
CA THR A 29 -10.51 16.85 8.65
C THR A 29 -11.50 17.33 7.58
N ASN A 30 -11.01 17.70 6.40
CA ASN A 30 -11.73 18.43 5.36
C ASN A 30 -12.00 17.59 4.10
N GLY A 31 -12.09 16.26 4.23
CA GLY A 31 -12.24 15.35 3.08
C GLY A 31 -10.91 14.85 2.51
N TRP A 32 -9.79 15.12 3.18
CA TRP A 32 -8.45 14.83 2.66
C TRP A 32 -8.21 13.34 2.42
N TRP A 33 -8.54 12.48 3.39
CA TRP A 33 -8.31 11.05 3.27
C TRP A 33 -9.24 10.41 2.23
N GLU A 34 -10.47 10.92 2.11
CA GLU A 34 -11.43 10.50 1.07
C GLU A 34 -10.89 10.80 -0.33
N ALA A 35 -10.26 11.97 -0.50
CA ALA A 35 -9.60 12.36 -1.74
C ALA A 35 -8.46 11.39 -2.09
N ARG A 36 -7.62 11.05 -1.11
CA ARG A 36 -6.50 10.11 -1.27
C ARG A 36 -6.97 8.73 -1.71
N GLU A 37 -8.00 8.21 -1.02
CA GLU A 37 -8.57 6.91 -1.30
C GLU A 37 -9.20 6.89 -2.70
N THR A 38 -10.00 7.90 -3.03
CA THR A 38 -10.64 8.05 -4.34
C THR A 38 -9.62 8.11 -5.47
N GLY A 39 -8.59 8.96 -5.34
CA GLY A 39 -7.52 9.08 -6.32
C GLY A 39 -6.74 7.77 -6.53
N THR A 40 -6.51 7.02 -5.45
CA THR A 40 -5.87 5.70 -5.50
C THR A 40 -6.71 4.69 -6.27
N LEU A 41 -8.02 4.64 -6.02
CA LEU A 41 -8.93 3.74 -6.73
C LEU A 41 -9.09 4.13 -8.20
N ALA A 42 -9.15 5.43 -8.49
CA ALA A 42 -9.17 5.96 -9.86
C ALA A 42 -7.89 5.57 -10.62
N ALA A 43 -6.73 5.64 -9.98
CA ALA A 43 -5.46 5.24 -10.59
C ALA A 43 -5.45 3.74 -10.97
N SER A 44 -5.87 2.85 -10.06
CA SER A 44 -5.99 1.43 -10.36
C SER A 44 -7.02 1.14 -11.44
N LYS A 45 -8.16 1.85 -11.41
CA LYS A 45 -9.19 1.74 -12.46
C LYS A 45 -8.62 2.10 -13.82
N ALA A 46 -7.91 3.22 -13.95
CA ALA A 46 -7.29 3.64 -15.20
C ALA A 46 -6.30 2.59 -15.73
N TRP A 47 -5.53 1.94 -14.86
CA TRP A 47 -4.61 0.87 -15.26
C TRP A 47 -5.35 -0.39 -15.73
N VAL A 48 -6.37 -0.82 -14.99
CA VAL A 48 -7.20 -1.98 -15.37
C VAL A 48 -7.89 -1.74 -16.71
N GLU A 49 -8.42 -0.53 -16.94
CA GLU A 49 -9.03 -0.13 -18.21
C GLU A 49 -8.03 -0.11 -19.36
N ALA A 50 -6.87 0.49 -19.15
CA ALA A 50 -5.83 0.58 -20.17
C ALA A 50 -5.27 -0.78 -20.58
N LEU A 51 -5.23 -1.75 -19.66
CA LEU A 51 -4.76 -3.11 -19.93
C LEU A 51 -5.85 -3.99 -20.56
N GLY A 52 -7.13 -3.72 -20.29
CA GLY A 52 -8.26 -4.35 -20.97
C GLY A 52 -8.48 -5.84 -20.67
N LEU A 53 -7.77 -6.41 -19.69
CA LEU A 53 -7.87 -7.84 -19.33
C LEU A 53 -9.02 -8.17 -18.37
N PHE A 54 -9.50 -7.18 -17.61
CA PHE A 54 -10.49 -7.37 -16.56
C PHE A 54 -11.52 -6.23 -16.55
N ASN A 55 -12.67 -6.48 -15.90
CA ASN A 55 -13.70 -5.47 -15.69
C ASN A 55 -13.23 -4.42 -14.66
N SER A 56 -13.30 -3.13 -15.03
CA SER A 56 -12.86 -2.00 -14.21
C SER A 56 -13.89 -1.46 -13.22
N ARG A 57 -15.07 -2.09 -13.11
CA ARG A 57 -16.10 -1.69 -12.14
C ARG A 57 -15.59 -1.93 -10.72
N ILE A 58 -15.55 -0.86 -9.95
CA ILE A 58 -15.18 -0.90 -8.54
C ILE A 58 -16.28 -1.64 -7.76
N ARG A 59 -15.88 -2.64 -6.99
CA ARG A 59 -16.73 -3.32 -6.01
C ARG A 59 -16.19 -3.05 -4.62
N THR A 60 -16.99 -2.40 -3.79
CA THR A 60 -16.61 -2.08 -2.41
C THR A 60 -17.39 -2.97 -1.44
N GLU A 61 -16.71 -3.41 -0.39
CA GLU A 61 -17.30 -4.18 0.70
C GLU A 61 -16.58 -3.84 2.01
N THR A 62 -17.23 -4.09 3.15
CA THR A 62 -16.57 -4.11 4.45
C THR A 62 -16.40 -5.56 4.85
N ILE A 63 -15.17 -5.97 5.14
CA ILE A 63 -14.88 -7.32 5.61
C ILE A 63 -14.39 -7.30 7.05
N PHE A 64 -14.58 -8.41 7.76
CA PHE A 64 -14.14 -8.55 9.14
C PHE A 64 -12.89 -9.44 9.20
N LEU A 65 -11.77 -8.89 9.67
CA LEU A 65 -10.47 -9.56 9.78
C LEU A 65 -9.85 -9.25 11.13
N SER A 66 -9.37 -10.28 11.85
CA SER A 66 -8.69 -10.10 13.14
C SER A 66 -9.43 -9.18 14.12
N GLN A 67 -10.76 -9.32 14.21
CA GLN A 67 -11.65 -8.49 15.05
C GLN A 67 -11.91 -7.05 14.57
N HIS A 68 -11.47 -6.70 13.36
CA HIS A 68 -11.53 -5.36 12.80
C HIS A 68 -12.33 -5.31 11.49
N SER A 69 -13.07 -4.22 11.27
CA SER A 69 -13.78 -3.99 10.02
C SER A 69 -12.87 -3.24 9.05
N VAL A 70 -12.49 -3.88 7.96
CA VAL A 70 -11.59 -3.33 6.95
C VAL A 70 -12.37 -3.00 5.69
N HIS A 71 -12.18 -1.79 5.15
CA HIS A 71 -12.77 -1.44 3.85
C HIS A 71 -11.96 -2.11 2.74
N LYS A 72 -12.65 -2.81 1.84
CA LYS A 72 -12.05 -3.50 0.71
C LYS A 72 -12.67 -3.01 -0.58
N ALA A 73 -11.83 -2.66 -1.54
CA ALA A 73 -12.24 -2.37 -2.91
C ALA A 73 -11.57 -3.34 -3.89
N THR A 74 -12.32 -3.85 -4.86
CA THR A 74 -11.81 -4.71 -5.93
C THR A 74 -12.08 -4.06 -7.29
N ILE A 75 -11.06 -4.01 -8.14
CA ILE A 75 -11.10 -3.43 -9.49
C ILE A 75 -10.35 -4.39 -10.40
N GLY A 76 -11.06 -5.17 -11.22
CA GLY A 76 -10.44 -6.26 -11.99
C GLY A 76 -9.68 -7.23 -11.10
N ASN A 77 -8.36 -7.35 -11.30
CA ASN A 77 -7.45 -8.13 -10.45
C ASN A 77 -6.60 -7.26 -9.49
N ALA A 78 -6.97 -5.99 -9.29
CA ALA A 78 -6.46 -5.16 -8.20
C ALA A 78 -7.39 -5.27 -6.97
N VAL A 79 -6.81 -5.44 -5.79
CA VAL A 79 -7.54 -5.48 -4.51
C VAL A 79 -6.90 -4.46 -3.57
N HIS A 80 -7.71 -3.57 -2.99
CA HIS A 80 -7.27 -2.53 -2.08
C HIS A 80 -7.91 -2.75 -0.71
N TYR A 81 -7.12 -2.60 0.36
CA TYR A 81 -7.54 -2.70 1.75
C TYR A 81 -7.20 -1.43 2.50
N PHE A 82 -8.20 -0.75 3.06
CA PHE A 82 -8.03 0.49 3.80
C PHE A 82 -8.39 0.27 5.27
N LEU A 83 -7.38 0.39 6.15
CA LEU A 83 -7.58 0.34 7.60
C LEU A 83 -8.13 1.67 8.13
N ARG A 84 -7.91 2.78 7.41
CA ARG A 84 -8.44 4.12 7.71
C ARG A 84 -8.09 4.62 9.12
N LEU A 85 -6.93 4.22 9.65
CA LEU A 85 -6.38 4.78 10.90
C LEU A 85 -5.66 6.10 10.63
N THR A 86 -5.74 7.07 11.53
CA THR A 86 -5.02 8.34 11.33
C THR A 86 -3.51 8.12 11.33
N GLU A 87 -2.79 8.93 10.56
CA GLU A 87 -1.32 8.92 10.51
C GLU A 87 -0.72 9.12 11.90
N ALA A 88 -1.25 10.07 12.68
CA ALA A 88 -0.79 10.35 14.04
C ALA A 88 -0.94 9.14 14.98
N ALA A 89 -2.04 8.39 14.86
CA ALA A 89 -2.28 7.23 15.70
C ALA A 89 -1.34 6.07 15.34
N VAL A 90 -1.17 5.80 14.04
CA VAL A 90 -0.27 4.74 13.56
C VAL A 90 1.18 5.09 13.90
N GLU A 91 1.61 6.33 13.71
CA GLU A 91 2.95 6.78 14.10
C GLU A 91 3.19 6.58 15.60
N ALA A 92 2.20 6.91 16.43
CA ALA A 92 2.30 6.72 17.87
C ALA A 92 2.38 5.23 18.26
N PHE A 93 1.62 4.34 17.61
CA PHE A 93 1.75 2.90 17.82
C PHE A 93 3.11 2.36 17.37
N MET A 94 3.60 2.79 16.20
CA MET A 94 4.92 2.41 15.67
C MET A 94 6.06 2.92 16.54
N ALA A 95 5.88 4.05 17.21
CA ALA A 95 6.82 4.57 18.21
C ALA A 95 6.65 3.92 19.60
N HIS A 96 5.83 2.87 19.72
CA HIS A 96 5.50 2.20 20.99
C HIS A 96 5.01 3.15 22.10
N LYS A 97 4.38 4.26 21.72
CA LYS A 97 3.81 5.21 22.68
C LYS A 97 2.55 4.61 23.29
N LYS A 98 2.38 4.79 24.59
CA LYS A 98 1.14 4.42 25.28
C LYS A 98 0.07 5.47 24.99
N ILE A 99 -0.80 5.18 24.03
CA ILE A 99 -1.95 6.01 23.66
C ILE A 99 -3.27 5.28 23.98
N PRO A 100 -4.39 5.98 24.14
CA PRO A 100 -5.71 5.35 24.18
C PRO A 100 -6.00 4.56 22.90
N ALA A 101 -6.90 3.60 22.99
CA ALA A 101 -7.36 2.87 21.81
C ALA A 101 -8.04 3.83 20.82
N VAL A 102 -7.69 3.71 19.55
CA VAL A 102 -8.07 4.64 18.47
C VAL A 102 -9.02 3.97 17.48
N PRO A 103 -10.06 4.67 17.00
CA PRO A 103 -10.91 4.17 15.93
C PRO A 103 -10.32 4.47 14.54
N PRO A 104 -10.71 3.71 13.51
CA PRO A 104 -10.70 4.19 12.13
C PRO A 104 -11.55 5.46 11.98
N VAL A 105 -11.16 6.37 11.08
CA VAL A 105 -11.83 7.66 10.89
C VAL A 105 -13.29 7.54 10.46
N ASP A 106 -13.66 6.44 9.81
CA ASP A 106 -15.01 6.14 9.34
C ASP A 106 -15.82 5.23 10.28
N ARG A 107 -15.20 4.68 11.34
CA ARG A 107 -15.82 3.71 12.26
C ARG A 107 -15.52 4.05 13.72
N PRO A 108 -16.20 5.07 14.30
CA PRO A 108 -15.92 5.56 15.64
C PRO A 108 -16.27 4.59 16.79
N SER A 109 -16.84 3.42 16.51
CA SER A 109 -17.13 2.37 17.50
C SER A 109 -16.04 1.28 17.58
N GLU A 110 -15.18 1.17 16.57
CA GLU A 110 -14.10 0.18 16.52
C GLU A 110 -12.84 0.69 17.22
N ARG A 111 -11.98 -0.19 17.76
CA ARG A 111 -10.82 0.24 18.55
C ARG A 111 -9.60 -0.63 18.25
N TYR A 112 -8.57 0.00 17.68
CA TYR A 112 -7.20 -0.53 17.66
C TYR A 112 -6.49 -0.07 18.93
N ARG A 113 -5.82 -0.99 19.62
CA ARG A 113 -5.20 -0.78 20.93
C ARG A 113 -3.68 -0.75 20.86
N SER A 114 -3.08 -1.32 19.81
CA SER A 114 -1.65 -1.50 19.69
C SER A 114 -1.21 -1.61 18.23
N LEU A 115 0.11 -1.63 18.02
CA LEU A 115 0.71 -2.02 16.74
C LEU A 115 0.40 -3.48 16.38
N ASP A 116 0.22 -4.36 17.37
CA ASP A 116 -0.07 -5.77 17.14
C ASP A 116 -1.45 -5.96 16.50
N ASP A 117 -2.47 -5.18 16.90
CA ASP A 117 -3.78 -5.20 16.25
C ASP A 117 -3.65 -4.86 14.75
N ILE A 118 -2.78 -3.91 14.39
CA ILE A 118 -2.50 -3.56 12.99
C ILE A 118 -1.79 -4.70 12.28
N LYS A 119 -0.76 -5.29 12.90
CA LYS A 119 -0.01 -6.43 12.34
C LYS A 119 -0.92 -7.63 12.09
N ASP A 120 -1.82 -7.93 13.01
CA ASP A 120 -2.77 -9.04 12.92
C ASP A 120 -3.76 -8.83 11.77
N VAL A 121 -4.21 -7.60 11.53
CA VAL A 121 -5.07 -7.28 10.37
C VAL A 121 -4.29 -7.42 9.06
N VAL A 122 -3.06 -6.89 8.98
CA VAL A 122 -2.21 -7.00 7.79
C VAL A 122 -1.87 -8.46 7.49
N HIS A 123 -1.52 -9.25 8.51
CA HIS A 123 -1.28 -10.69 8.37
C HIS A 123 -2.53 -11.42 7.86
N ALA A 124 -3.71 -11.13 8.43
CA ALA A 124 -4.96 -11.75 8.00
C ALA A 124 -5.34 -11.39 6.55
N ILE A 125 -5.06 -10.15 6.10
CA ILE A 125 -5.21 -9.76 4.69
C ILE A 125 -4.26 -10.60 3.82
N MET A 126 -2.98 -10.68 4.19
CA MET A 126 -1.98 -11.46 3.45
C MET A 126 -2.37 -12.94 3.38
N HIS A 127 -2.84 -13.53 4.48
CA HIS A 127 -3.30 -14.92 4.54
C HIS A 127 -4.51 -15.12 3.63
N ARG A 128 -5.48 -14.19 3.67
CA ARG A 128 -6.65 -14.25 2.79
C ARG A 128 -6.31 -14.19 1.32
N GLU A 129 -5.45 -13.24 0.96
CA GLU A 129 -5.13 -13.01 -0.44
C GLU A 129 -4.11 -14.01 -1.00
N SER A 130 -3.30 -14.64 -0.15
CA SER A 130 -2.36 -15.70 -0.57
C SER A 130 -3.03 -17.07 -0.76
N ASN A 131 -4.28 -17.24 -0.32
CA ASN A 131 -5.00 -18.51 -0.48
C ASN A 131 -4.97 -19.01 -1.93
N ARG A 132 -4.50 -20.25 -2.11
CA ARG A 132 -4.32 -20.93 -3.42
C ARG A 132 -3.41 -20.19 -4.40
N MET A 133 -2.61 -19.23 -3.95
CA MET A 133 -1.60 -18.58 -4.77
C MET A 133 -0.28 -19.33 -4.65
N PRO A 134 0.27 -19.90 -5.74
CA PRO A 134 1.50 -20.70 -5.68
C PRO A 134 2.75 -19.85 -5.37
N THR A 135 2.68 -18.55 -5.64
CA THR A 135 3.77 -17.60 -5.46
C THR A 135 3.20 -16.31 -4.87
N VAL A 136 3.84 -15.83 -3.81
CA VAL A 136 3.48 -14.58 -3.14
C VAL A 136 4.75 -13.75 -3.02
N THR A 137 4.66 -12.48 -3.40
CA THR A 137 5.75 -11.51 -3.31
C THR A 137 5.23 -10.26 -2.64
N VAL A 138 6.00 -9.72 -1.69
CA VAL A 138 5.70 -8.46 -1.02
C VAL A 138 6.63 -7.38 -1.54
N ALA A 139 6.04 -6.23 -1.84
CA ALA A 139 6.77 -5.02 -2.18
C ALA A 139 6.49 -3.98 -1.10
N THR A 140 7.52 -3.47 -0.44
CA THR A 140 7.38 -2.53 0.70
C THR A 140 8.51 -1.51 0.74
N HIS A 141 8.45 -0.55 1.67
CA HIS A 141 9.44 0.50 1.85
C HIS A 141 10.72 -0.05 2.49
N GLU A 142 11.87 0.43 2.05
CA GLU A 142 13.12 0.24 2.80
C GLU A 142 13.04 0.98 4.14
N PHE A 143 13.70 0.42 5.15
CA PHE A 143 13.69 0.96 6.52
C PHE A 143 15.06 0.88 7.20
N GLN A 144 16.06 0.32 6.54
CA GLN A 144 17.38 0.10 7.11
C GLN A 144 18.48 0.12 6.06
N GLY A 145 19.73 0.16 6.52
CA GLY A 145 20.90 0.14 5.64
C GLY A 145 21.09 1.41 4.83
N PHE A 146 20.49 2.52 5.26
CA PHE A 146 20.64 3.82 4.62
C PHE A 146 22.07 4.34 4.72
N ALA A 147 22.52 5.03 3.68
CA ALA A 147 23.71 5.87 3.75
C ALA A 147 23.48 7.03 4.73
N ALA A 148 24.56 7.63 5.24
CA ALA A 148 24.45 8.64 6.29
C ALA A 148 23.60 9.87 5.88
N ASP A 149 23.65 10.24 4.60
CA ASP A 149 22.88 11.31 3.98
C ASP A 149 21.41 10.95 3.70
N ASP A 150 21.06 9.67 3.74
CA ASP A 150 19.71 9.15 3.50
C ASP A 150 18.89 8.96 4.80
N ILE A 151 19.54 9.03 5.97
CA ILE A 151 18.88 8.83 7.27
C ILE A 151 17.88 9.96 7.54
N GLY A 152 16.61 9.61 7.75
CA GLY A 152 15.54 10.55 8.08
C GLY A 152 15.07 11.41 6.91
N VAL A 153 15.49 11.08 5.68
CA VAL A 153 15.02 11.76 4.46
C VAL A 153 13.61 11.32 4.08
N ASP A 154 13.25 10.06 4.36
CA ASP A 154 11.92 9.54 4.07
C ASP A 154 10.94 9.72 5.21
N HIS A 155 9.66 9.64 4.89
CA HIS A 155 8.62 9.77 5.89
C HIS A 155 8.69 8.59 6.87
N VAL A 156 8.66 8.87 8.19
CA VAL A 156 8.78 7.82 9.23
C VAL A 156 7.74 6.71 9.06
N LEU A 157 6.52 7.03 8.61
CA LEU A 157 5.49 6.02 8.31
C LEU A 157 5.88 5.08 7.17
N HIS A 158 6.64 5.53 6.17
CA HIS A 158 7.14 4.63 5.12
C HIS A 158 8.09 3.61 5.74
N GLU A 159 9.15 4.07 6.41
CA GLU A 159 10.15 3.22 7.03
C GLU A 159 9.52 2.23 8.03
N ARG A 160 8.68 2.73 8.95
CA ARG A 160 8.03 1.88 9.96
C ARG A 160 7.00 0.92 9.39
N THR A 161 6.33 1.27 8.29
CA THR A 161 5.49 0.31 7.56
C THR A 161 6.36 -0.77 6.89
N GLY A 162 7.51 -0.40 6.33
CA GLY A 162 8.52 -1.30 5.80
C GLY A 162 8.98 -2.34 6.82
N GLU A 163 9.40 -1.86 7.99
CA GLU A 163 9.82 -2.67 9.13
C GLU A 163 8.70 -3.60 9.61
N MET A 164 7.50 -3.07 9.83
CA MET A 164 6.34 -3.85 10.28
C MET A 164 6.00 -5.00 9.31
N VAL A 165 5.96 -4.72 8.01
CA VAL A 165 5.66 -5.74 6.99
C VAL A 165 6.77 -6.78 6.91
N ASP A 166 8.03 -6.37 7.03
CA ASP A 166 9.16 -7.30 7.06
C ASP A 166 9.08 -8.24 8.26
N GLU A 167 8.74 -7.72 9.44
CA GLU A 167 8.54 -8.51 10.66
C GLU A 167 7.41 -9.52 10.51
N ILE A 168 6.25 -9.10 9.97
CA ILE A 168 5.11 -9.99 9.70
C ILE A 168 5.54 -11.17 8.81
N VAL A 169 6.26 -10.89 7.73
CA VAL A 169 6.73 -11.96 6.82
C VAL A 169 7.78 -12.83 7.49
N ALA A 170 8.76 -12.24 8.17
CA ALA A 170 9.88 -12.96 8.77
C ALA A 170 9.46 -13.90 9.91
N THR A 171 8.45 -13.50 10.69
CA THR A 171 8.01 -14.23 11.88
C THR A 171 6.80 -15.15 11.63
N SER A 172 6.05 -14.92 10.55
CA SER A 172 4.91 -15.76 10.18
C SER A 172 5.35 -17.13 9.71
N ARG A 173 4.82 -18.18 10.35
CA ARG A 173 5.00 -19.58 9.92
C ARG A 173 4.46 -19.83 8.51
N ASP A 174 3.45 -19.07 8.08
CA ASP A 174 2.80 -19.22 6.78
C ASP A 174 3.61 -18.58 5.64
N PHE A 175 4.48 -17.61 5.96
CA PHE A 175 5.11 -16.74 4.96
C PHE A 175 6.63 -16.78 4.94
N SER A 176 7.29 -17.02 6.08
CA SER A 176 8.74 -16.81 6.23
C SER A 176 9.58 -17.65 5.27
N GLN A 177 9.06 -18.77 4.80
CA GLN A 177 9.74 -19.70 3.88
C GLN A 177 9.32 -19.55 2.42
N CYS A 178 8.27 -18.78 2.10
CA CYS A 178 7.68 -18.76 0.75
C CYS A 178 7.38 -17.38 0.17
N VAL A 179 7.41 -16.31 0.99
CA VAL A 179 7.18 -14.94 0.54
C VAL A 179 8.51 -14.22 0.30
N SER A 180 8.81 -13.94 -0.97
CA SER A 180 9.93 -13.06 -1.32
C SER A 180 9.55 -11.59 -1.08
N ARG A 181 10.52 -10.76 -0.69
CA ARG A 181 10.33 -9.34 -0.36
C ARG A 181 11.23 -8.46 -1.22
N THR A 182 10.67 -7.40 -1.80
CA THR A 182 11.42 -6.34 -2.48
C THR A 182 11.19 -5.03 -1.74
N PHE A 183 12.29 -4.39 -1.35
CA PHE A 183 12.29 -3.13 -0.62
C PHE A 183 12.60 -2.00 -1.59
N TYR A 184 11.87 -0.90 -1.47
CA TYR A 184 12.02 0.26 -2.34
C TYR A 184 12.39 1.50 -1.53
N TYR A 185 13.27 2.32 -2.07
CA TYR A 185 13.51 3.65 -1.52
C TYR A 185 12.26 4.53 -1.68
N GLY A 186 12.01 5.38 -0.68
CA GLY A 186 11.03 6.46 -0.73
C GLY A 186 11.69 7.77 -1.14
N TYR A 187 11.58 8.80 -0.29
CA TYR A 187 12.05 10.15 -0.62
C TYR A 187 13.57 10.26 -0.81
N GLN A 188 14.36 9.29 -0.33
CA GLN A 188 15.81 9.22 -0.58
C GLN A 188 16.18 9.29 -2.07
N ARG A 189 15.27 8.84 -2.95
CA ARG A 189 15.52 8.77 -4.41
C ARG A 189 14.50 9.56 -5.24
N TRP A 190 13.66 10.36 -4.60
CA TRP A 190 12.56 11.06 -5.26
C TRP A 190 13.03 12.15 -6.26
N LEU A 191 14.26 12.65 -6.12
CA LEU A 191 14.90 13.59 -7.06
C LEU A 191 15.89 12.93 -8.05
N HIS A 192 16.10 11.62 -7.96
CA HIS A 192 16.97 10.91 -8.90
C HIS A 192 16.36 10.90 -10.32
N PRO A 193 17.13 10.50 -11.36
CA PRO A 193 16.58 10.34 -12.71
C PRO A 193 15.35 9.43 -12.77
N ARG A 194 14.58 9.48 -13.87
CA ARG A 194 13.51 8.49 -14.07
C ARG A 194 14.14 7.15 -14.43
N ASN A 195 13.67 6.05 -13.83
CA ASN A 195 14.23 4.72 -14.04
C ASN A 195 13.19 3.64 -14.36
N MET A 196 11.90 3.99 -14.41
CA MET A 196 10.83 3.08 -14.83
C MET A 196 10.81 2.88 -16.36
N SER A 197 10.26 1.76 -16.80
CA SER A 197 9.98 1.47 -18.20
C SER A 197 9.00 2.48 -18.81
N PRO A 198 9.06 2.70 -20.13
CA PRO A 198 8.17 3.65 -20.80
C PRO A 198 6.67 3.33 -20.62
N VAL A 199 6.30 2.05 -20.53
CA VAL A 199 4.90 1.62 -20.39
C VAL A 199 4.38 1.95 -18.98
N ALA A 200 5.10 1.50 -17.94
CA ALA A 200 4.72 1.77 -16.56
C ALA A 200 4.65 3.27 -16.27
N MET A 201 5.64 4.03 -16.76
CA MET A 201 5.66 5.49 -16.61
C MET A 201 4.46 6.17 -17.29
N ARG A 202 4.06 5.74 -18.49
CA ARG A 202 2.89 6.31 -19.18
C ARG A 202 1.60 6.01 -18.43
N LEU A 203 1.42 4.79 -17.94
CA LEU A 203 0.23 4.41 -17.16
C LEU A 203 0.16 5.19 -15.84
N GLN A 204 1.30 5.35 -15.15
CA GLN A 204 1.35 6.15 -13.92
C GLN A 204 0.94 7.61 -14.17
N ARG A 205 1.37 8.20 -15.29
CA ARG A 205 0.96 9.57 -15.67
C ARG A 205 -0.48 9.65 -16.14
N HIS A 206 -0.97 8.63 -16.84
CA HIS A 206 -2.36 8.56 -17.27
C HIS A 206 -3.31 8.57 -16.07
N ALA A 207 -3.01 7.76 -15.05
CA ALA A 207 -3.72 7.76 -13.78
C ALA A 207 -3.73 9.13 -13.07
N ALA A 208 -2.60 9.86 -13.13
CA ALA A 208 -2.52 11.20 -12.57
C ALA A 208 -3.34 12.24 -13.36
N SER A 209 -3.63 11.98 -14.64
CA SER A 209 -4.43 12.88 -15.49
C SER A 209 -5.94 12.60 -15.46
N SER A 210 -6.38 11.44 -14.95
CA SER A 210 -7.79 11.03 -14.85
C SER A 210 -8.38 11.39 -13.48
N ASP A 211 -9.62 11.89 -13.45
CA ASP A 211 -10.61 12.05 -12.34
C ASP A 211 -10.18 12.68 -11.00
N MET A 212 -8.92 12.53 -10.56
CA MET A 212 -8.39 13.04 -9.28
C MET A 212 -8.52 14.57 -9.14
N PHE A 213 -8.56 15.31 -10.24
CA PHE A 213 -8.67 16.77 -10.25
C PHE A 213 -10.12 17.29 -10.28
N ASP A 214 -11.10 16.45 -10.60
CA ASP A 214 -12.48 16.94 -10.79
C ASP A 214 -13.33 16.91 -9.52
N GLU A 215 -13.07 16.02 -8.57
CA GLU A 215 -13.91 15.86 -7.37
C GLU A 215 -13.46 16.70 -6.16
N HIS A 216 -12.18 17.11 -6.05
CA HIS A 216 -11.63 17.72 -4.82
C HIS A 216 -10.88 19.05 -5.08
N LYS A 217 -11.51 19.95 -5.86
CA LYS A 217 -10.95 21.20 -6.42
C LYS A 217 -10.45 22.27 -5.43
N ILE A 218 -10.49 22.04 -4.10
CA ILE A 218 -10.46 23.15 -3.13
C ILE A 218 -9.16 23.24 -2.32
N PHE A 219 -8.31 22.21 -2.28
CA PHE A 219 -7.11 22.23 -1.43
C PHE A 219 -5.83 22.01 -2.21
N TYR A 220 -4.83 22.81 -1.85
CA TYR A 220 -3.44 22.92 -2.29
C TYR A 220 -2.88 21.78 -3.18
N PRO A 221 -2.08 22.11 -4.22
CA PRO A 221 -1.63 21.19 -5.28
C PRO A 221 -0.55 20.18 -4.86
N VAL A 222 -0.55 19.68 -3.60
CA VAL A 222 0.41 18.65 -3.15
C VAL A 222 0.44 17.47 -4.11
N TRP A 223 -0.70 17.14 -4.72
CA TRP A 223 -0.81 16.12 -5.77
C TRP A 223 0.01 16.43 -7.03
N LEU A 224 0.06 17.68 -7.47
CA LEU A 224 0.91 18.12 -8.58
C LEU A 224 2.39 18.10 -8.17
N ASP A 225 2.69 18.46 -6.92
CA ASP A 225 4.04 18.34 -6.39
C ASP A 225 4.50 16.89 -6.38
N HIS A 226 3.62 15.91 -6.13
CA HIS A 226 3.94 14.49 -6.24
C HIS A 226 3.98 14.01 -7.71
N ALA A 227 3.17 14.61 -8.59
CA ALA A 227 3.05 14.20 -9.99
C ALA A 227 4.34 14.40 -10.80
N GLN A 228 5.15 15.40 -10.48
CA GLN A 228 6.47 15.59 -11.13
C GLN A 228 7.46 14.44 -10.80
N HIS A 229 7.18 13.66 -9.75
CA HIS A 229 8.03 12.56 -9.30
C HIS A 229 7.69 11.21 -9.94
N LEU A 230 6.56 11.12 -10.64
CA LEU A 230 6.16 9.92 -11.39
C LEU A 230 7.19 9.49 -12.45
N GLY A 231 7.37 8.18 -12.60
CA GLY A 231 8.39 7.54 -13.43
C GLY A 231 9.65 7.11 -12.65
N ARG A 232 9.57 7.09 -11.32
CA ARG A 232 10.68 6.72 -10.41
C ARG A 232 10.25 5.59 -9.49
N GLU A 233 11.09 4.57 -9.44
CA GLU A 233 10.91 3.39 -8.60
C GLU A 233 12.27 2.73 -8.38
N TYR A 234 12.88 2.95 -7.22
CA TYR A 234 14.22 2.46 -6.93
C TYR A 234 14.17 1.28 -5.97
N VAL A 235 14.57 0.10 -6.43
CA VAL A 235 14.79 -1.07 -5.56
C VAL A 235 16.02 -0.80 -4.69
N SER A 236 15.86 -0.96 -3.39
CA SER A 236 16.96 -0.93 -2.42
C SER A 236 17.60 -2.31 -2.31
N ARG A 237 16.81 -3.31 -1.94
CA ARG A 237 17.25 -4.71 -1.80
C ARG A 237 16.09 -5.67 -2.03
N THR A 238 16.44 -6.93 -2.23
CA THR A 238 15.50 -8.04 -2.37
C THR A 238 15.93 -9.18 -1.45
N ILE A 239 14.96 -9.77 -0.75
CA ILE A 239 15.12 -11.05 -0.06
C ILE A 239 14.32 -12.09 -0.83
N SER A 240 15.04 -13.01 -1.47
CA SER A 240 14.44 -14.12 -2.23
C SER A 240 14.29 -15.36 -1.36
N VAL A 241 13.19 -16.07 -1.56
CA VAL A 241 12.95 -17.41 -1.00
C VAL A 241 12.44 -18.33 -2.10
N ASP A 242 12.84 -19.60 -2.06
CA ASP A 242 12.51 -20.60 -3.09
C ASP A 242 11.28 -21.45 -2.74
N GLY A 243 10.71 -21.26 -1.53
CA GLY A 243 9.55 -22.03 -1.08
C GLY A 243 8.25 -21.64 -1.81
N LYS A 244 7.34 -22.61 -1.94
CA LYS A 244 5.99 -22.36 -2.44
C LYS A 244 5.04 -22.10 -1.28
N CYS A 245 4.17 -21.10 -1.43
CA CYS A 245 3.17 -20.84 -0.41
C CYS A 245 2.07 -21.90 -0.46
N SER A 246 1.75 -22.47 0.71
CA SER A 246 0.70 -23.47 0.90
C SER A 246 -0.32 -22.97 1.93
N VAL A 247 -0.84 -21.77 1.68
CA VAL A 247 -1.86 -21.15 2.53
C VAL A 247 -3.22 -21.68 2.10
N ASN A 248 -3.88 -22.43 2.98
CA ASN A 248 -5.19 -23.03 2.78
C ASN A 248 -6.16 -22.51 3.85
N PHE A 249 -7.40 -22.23 3.44
CA PHE A 249 -8.53 -21.96 4.33
C PHE A 249 -9.27 -23.23 4.71
#